data_AF-A0A432S3T6-F1
#
_entry.id   AF-A0A432S3T6-F1
#
_cell.length_a   1.000
_cell.length_b   1.000
_cell.length_c   1.000
_cell.angle_alpha   90.00
_cell.angle_beta   90.00
_cell.angle_gamma   90.00
#
_symmetry.space_group_name_H-M   'P 1'
#
loop_
_entity.id
_entity.type
_entity.pdbx_description
1 polymer ?
#
loop_
_entity_poly.entity_id
_entity_poly.type
_entity_poly.pdbx_seq_one_letter_code
_entity_poly.pdbx_strand_id
1 'polypeptide(L)'
;MGFVDILIIFIIASIIGSYAFIRYQEEKRKEKENLVPTLQNYREKYLKEKEMYKEKAEKLKKQMEEAQREFENILKNIKKYKWTEEEKEYLRNMKGTEFERTFTVMFELLGFKVYEPPVYKDKNIDIILELDNKEKICVDFLDYTQRKKLNEKYIKTLLEGKNKYNCKSVWLITNRFLDDKIEEEIYKSDINLFEFNQIVRFFPSYRLVDEYDENRTKFHNFEILHKETEDEVIRRETWIKEIEEKLEEIKRKNQKFN
;
A
#
# COMPACT_ATOMS: atom_id res chain seq x y z
N MET A 1 38.26 -26.02 67.96
CA MET A 1 39.04 -25.36 66.89
C MET A 1 40.04 -24.47 67.58
N GLY A 2 41.33 -24.75 67.43
CA GLY A 2 42.39 -23.99 68.09
C GLY A 2 42.52 -22.60 67.49
N PHE A 3 43.07 -21.65 68.25
CA PHE A 3 43.38 -20.30 67.74
C PHE A 3 44.22 -20.34 66.46
N VAL A 4 45.11 -21.32 66.34
CA VAL A 4 45.95 -21.57 65.15
C VAL A 4 45.12 -21.94 63.92
N ASP A 5 44.08 -22.77 64.06
CA ASP A 5 43.23 -23.19 62.94
C ASP A 5 42.44 -22.00 62.36
N ILE A 6 41.94 -21.13 63.24
CA ILE A 6 41.22 -19.89 62.85
C ILE A 6 42.17 -18.95 62.09
N LEU A 7 43.42 -18.85 62.54
CA LEU A 7 44.44 -17.99 61.93
C LEU A 7 44.84 -18.51 60.53
N ILE A 8 44.98 -19.82 60.37
CA ILE A 8 45.22 -20.46 59.06
C ILE A 8 44.04 -20.22 58.10
N ILE A 9 42.80 -20.39 58.56
CA ILE A 9 41.60 -20.13 57.74
C ILE A 9 41.56 -18.66 57.28
N PHE A 10 41.89 -17.71 58.16
CA PHE A 10 41.91 -16.29 57.83
C PHE A 10 42.98 -15.95 56.78
N ILE A 11 44.18 -16.55 56.89
CA ILE A 11 45.26 -16.37 55.89
C ILE A 11 44.81 -16.92 54.53
N ILE A 12 44.25 -18.12 54.48
CA ILE A 12 43.76 -18.73 53.24
C ILE A 12 42.65 -17.87 52.62
N ALA A 13 41.68 -17.41 53.42
CA ALA A 13 40.60 -16.54 52.95
C ALA A 13 41.13 -15.20 52.43
N SER A 14 42.14 -14.61 53.08
CA SER A 14 42.78 -13.36 52.65
C SER A 14 43.51 -13.53 51.31
N ILE A 15 44.22 -14.65 51.10
CA ILE A 15 44.89 -14.96 49.83
C ILE A 15 43.85 -15.14 48.71
N ILE A 16 42.79 -15.92 48.95
CA ILE A 16 41.71 -16.14 47.97
C ILE A 16 41.01 -14.81 47.64
N GLY A 17 40.68 -14.00 48.65
CA GLY A 17 40.05 -12.69 48.48
C GLY A 17 40.93 -11.71 47.69
N SER A 18 42.24 -11.68 47.99
CA SER A 18 43.20 -10.84 47.27
C SER A 18 43.35 -11.26 45.81
N TYR A 19 43.44 -12.57 45.55
CA TYR A 19 43.49 -13.10 44.18
C TYR A 19 42.21 -12.79 43.40
N ALA A 20 41.03 -12.99 44.00
CA ALA A 20 39.75 -12.66 43.39
C ALA A 20 39.63 -11.16 43.07
N PHE A 21 40.09 -10.29 43.97
CA PHE A 21 40.10 -8.84 43.77
C PHE A 21 41.04 -8.41 42.63
N ILE A 22 42.26 -8.95 42.57
CA ILE A 22 43.22 -8.68 41.48
C ILE A 22 42.64 -9.13 40.14
N ARG A 23 42.10 -10.34 40.06
CA ARG A 23 41.50 -10.87 38.83
C ARG A 23 40.31 -10.03 38.37
N TYR A 24 39.46 -9.61 39.31
CA TYR A 24 38.35 -8.70 39.03
C TYR A 24 38.83 -7.34 38.48
N GLN A 25 39.90 -6.78 39.04
CA GLN A 25 40.51 -5.55 38.53
C GLN A 25 41.09 -5.73 37.13
N GLU A 26 41.78 -6.84 36.87
CA GLU A 26 42.32 -7.16 35.55
C GLU A 26 41.21 -7.31 34.50
N GLU A 27 40.13 -8.03 34.82
CA GLU A 27 38.97 -8.18 33.94
C GLU A 27 38.32 -6.82 33.64
N LYS A 28 38.12 -5.97 34.65
CA LYS A 28 37.64 -4.59 34.45
C LYS A 28 38.60 -3.73 33.63
N ARG A 29 39.91 -3.92 33.77
CA ARG A 29 40.91 -3.18 32.98
C ARG A 29 40.85 -3.62 31.52
N LYS A 30 40.82 -4.92 31.25
CA LYS A 30 40.66 -5.49 29.91
C LYS A 30 39.36 -5.04 29.25
N GLU A 31 38.26 -4.98 30.00
CA GLU A 31 36.98 -4.48 29.51
C GLU A 31 37.08 -3.01 29.06
N LYS A 32 37.74 -2.16 29.87
CA LYS A 32 37.99 -0.75 29.52
C LYS A 32 38.93 -0.58 28.33
N GLU A 33 40.00 -1.37 28.27
CA GLU A 33 40.98 -1.35 27.17
C GLU A 33 40.32 -1.77 25.85
N ASN A 34 39.45 -2.78 25.88
CA ASN A 34 38.75 -3.27 24.70
C ASN A 34 37.53 -2.43 24.31
N LEU A 35 36.98 -1.61 25.22
CA LEU A 35 35.78 -0.82 24.96
C LEU A 35 35.95 0.11 23.75
N VAL A 36 37.08 0.81 23.63
CA VAL A 36 37.33 1.75 22.51
C VAL A 36 37.43 1.01 21.17
N PRO A 37 38.28 -0.03 21.01
CA PRO A 37 38.30 -0.85 19.80
C PRO A 37 36.92 -1.44 19.44
N THR A 38 36.16 -1.91 20.43
CA THR A 38 34.82 -2.46 20.22
C THR A 38 33.85 -1.39 19.69
N LEU A 39 33.85 -0.20 20.29
CA LEU A 39 33.02 0.92 19.82
C LEU A 39 33.42 1.37 18.40
N GLN A 40 34.72 1.41 18.09
CA GLN A 40 35.19 1.72 16.73
C GLN A 40 34.72 0.68 15.70
N ASN A 41 34.80 -0.61 16.04
CA ASN A 41 34.28 -1.67 15.17
C ASN A 41 32.77 -1.52 14.94
N TYR A 42 31.97 -1.27 15.98
CA TYR A 42 30.55 -1.01 15.81
C TYR A 42 30.27 0.22 14.95
N ARG A 43 31.03 1.30 15.11
CA ARG A 43 30.92 2.49 14.27
C ARG A 43 31.15 2.16 12.80
N GLU A 44 32.23 1.45 12.48
CA GLU A 44 32.54 1.04 11.11
C GLU A 44 31.46 0.11 10.53
N LYS A 45 30.97 -0.85 11.32
CA LYS A 45 29.87 -1.72 10.94
C LYS A 45 28.62 -0.91 10.58
N TYR A 46 28.22 0.02 11.44
CA TYR A 46 27.01 0.83 11.20
C TYR A 46 27.18 1.81 10.05
N LEU A 47 28.38 2.34 9.82
CA LEU A 47 28.67 3.15 8.63
C LEU A 47 28.47 2.34 7.35
N LYS A 48 28.97 1.10 7.29
CA LYS A 48 28.77 0.21 6.15
C LYS A 48 27.30 -0.15 5.94
N GLU A 49 26.59 -0.52 7.01
CA GLU A 49 25.15 -0.83 6.95
C GLU A 49 24.33 0.39 6.50
N LYS A 50 24.67 1.59 7.00
CA LYS A 50 24.03 2.85 6.61
C LYS A 50 24.14 3.10 5.10
N GLU A 51 25.34 2.98 4.53
CA GLU A 51 25.55 3.22 3.09
C GLU A 51 24.82 2.15 2.26
N MET A 52 24.84 0.88 2.68
CA MET A 52 24.06 -0.19 2.04
C MET A 52 22.55 0.12 2.03
N TYR A 53 21.98 0.59 3.15
CA TYR A 53 20.56 0.95 3.21
C TYR A 53 20.24 2.19 2.37
N LYS A 54 21.13 3.18 2.31
CA LYS A 54 20.96 4.33 1.40
C LYS A 54 20.92 3.91 -0.06
N GLU A 55 21.84 3.05 -0.50
CA GLU A 55 21.85 2.52 -1.87
C GLU A 55 20.56 1.77 -2.19
N LYS A 56 20.06 0.98 -1.22
CA LYS A 56 18.79 0.27 -1.35
C LYS A 56 17.60 1.23 -1.44
N ALA A 57 17.57 2.29 -0.63
CA ALA A 57 16.52 3.31 -0.68
C ALA A 57 16.50 4.02 -2.04
N GLU A 58 17.67 4.45 -2.54
CA GLU A 58 17.78 5.07 -3.87
C GLU A 58 17.34 4.12 -5.00
N LYS A 59 17.64 2.83 -4.88
CA LYS A 59 17.13 1.83 -5.84
C LYS A 59 15.61 1.75 -5.80
N LEU A 60 15.00 1.66 -4.62
CA LEU A 60 13.55 1.59 -4.46
C LEU A 60 12.87 2.85 -4.99
N LYS A 61 13.46 4.03 -4.76
CA LYS A 61 12.99 5.30 -5.30
C LYS A 61 12.94 5.30 -6.83
N LYS A 62 13.99 4.79 -7.49
CA LYS A 62 14.00 4.63 -8.96
C LYS A 62 12.90 3.68 -9.45
N GLN A 63 12.66 2.58 -8.72
CA GLN A 63 11.58 1.64 -9.05
C GLN A 63 10.19 2.28 -8.89
N MET A 64 10.01 3.14 -7.89
CA MET A 64 8.78 3.93 -7.73
C MET A 64 8.59 4.91 -8.89
N GLU A 65 9.65 5.62 -9.31
CA GLU A 65 9.60 6.52 -10.47
C GLU A 65 9.27 5.77 -11.77
N GLU A 66 9.79 4.56 -11.94
CA GLU A 66 9.49 3.70 -13.09
C GLU A 66 8.03 3.25 -13.09
N ALA A 67 7.52 2.74 -11.96
CA ALA A 67 6.11 2.38 -11.81
C ALA A 67 5.18 3.60 -12.06
N GLN A 68 5.58 4.80 -11.60
CA GLN A 68 4.85 6.03 -11.88
C GLN A 68 4.82 6.37 -13.38
N ARG A 69 5.92 6.16 -14.10
CA ARG A 69 5.95 6.34 -15.56
C ARG A 69 5.09 5.31 -16.28
N GLU A 70 5.08 4.06 -15.81
CA GLU A 70 4.20 3.02 -16.34
C GLU A 70 2.72 3.42 -16.19
N PHE A 71 2.33 3.97 -15.03
CA PHE A 71 1.00 4.52 -14.83
C PHE A 71 0.63 5.62 -15.82
N GLU A 72 1.49 6.64 -15.97
CA GLU A 72 1.24 7.70 -16.94
C GLU A 72 1.12 7.16 -18.36
N ASN A 73 1.92 6.14 -18.69
CA ASN A 73 1.88 5.48 -19.98
C ASN A 73 0.56 4.72 -20.18
N ILE A 74 0.06 4.01 -19.17
CA ILE A 74 -1.27 3.36 -19.20
C ILE A 74 -2.35 4.41 -19.51
N LEU A 75 -2.37 5.52 -18.77
CA LEU A 75 -3.36 6.60 -18.94
C LEU A 75 -3.29 7.25 -20.33
N LYS A 76 -2.08 7.52 -20.85
CA LYS A 76 -1.87 8.06 -22.20
C LYS A 76 -2.33 7.09 -23.30
N ASN A 77 -2.35 5.80 -23.02
CA ASN A 77 -2.64 4.74 -23.97
C ASN A 77 -3.97 4.00 -23.73
N ILE A 78 -4.89 4.55 -22.93
CA ILE A 78 -6.21 3.93 -22.65
C ILE A 78 -6.91 3.44 -23.92
N LYS A 79 -6.85 4.20 -25.01
CA LYS A 79 -7.48 3.85 -26.30
C LYS A 79 -6.92 2.58 -26.96
N LYS A 80 -5.74 2.10 -26.54
CA LYS A 80 -5.12 0.86 -27.04
C LYS A 80 -5.71 -0.40 -26.40
N TYR A 81 -6.37 -0.27 -25.25
CA TYR A 81 -7.00 -1.39 -24.54
C TYR A 81 -8.32 -1.75 -25.22
N LYS A 82 -8.23 -2.41 -26.37
CA LYS A 82 -9.39 -2.95 -27.08
C LYS A 82 -9.67 -4.38 -26.61
N TRP A 83 -10.95 -4.70 -26.52
CA TRP A 83 -11.43 -6.03 -26.16
C TRP A 83 -11.02 -7.10 -27.19
N THR A 84 -10.31 -8.14 -26.73
CA THR A 84 -10.09 -9.38 -27.49
C THR A 84 -11.30 -10.32 -27.39
N GLU A 85 -11.35 -11.40 -28.18
CA GLU A 85 -12.45 -12.38 -28.09
C GLU A 85 -12.46 -13.14 -26.76
N GLU A 86 -11.28 -13.45 -26.21
CA GLU A 86 -11.16 -14.08 -24.89
C GLU A 86 -11.67 -13.14 -23.78
N GLU A 87 -11.27 -11.86 -23.85
CA GLU A 87 -11.71 -10.84 -22.88
C GLU A 87 -13.22 -10.57 -22.98
N LYS A 88 -13.79 -10.64 -24.19
CA LYS A 88 -15.25 -10.56 -24.42
C LYS A 88 -15.99 -11.72 -23.77
N GLU A 89 -15.46 -12.93 -23.86
CA GLU A 89 -16.07 -14.08 -23.19
C GLU A 89 -15.96 -13.95 -21.66
N TYR A 90 -14.85 -13.41 -21.16
CA TYR A 90 -14.72 -13.09 -19.74
C TYR A 90 -15.78 -12.07 -19.29
N LEU A 91 -15.92 -10.96 -20.03
CA LEU A 91 -16.92 -9.92 -19.75
C LEU A 91 -18.35 -10.48 -19.61
N ARG A 92 -18.75 -11.42 -20.47
CA ARG A 92 -20.07 -12.06 -20.43
C ARG A 92 -20.34 -12.82 -19.13
N ASN A 93 -19.28 -13.25 -18.46
CA ASN A 93 -19.33 -14.12 -17.28
C ASN A 93 -18.90 -13.39 -15.99
N MET A 94 -18.47 -12.13 -16.06
CA MET A 94 -18.27 -11.26 -14.90
C MET A 94 -19.59 -11.11 -14.11
N LYS A 95 -19.50 -11.12 -12.78
CA LYS A 95 -20.68 -11.09 -11.89
C LYS A 95 -20.49 -10.22 -10.66
N GLY A 96 -21.60 -9.67 -10.17
CA GLY A 96 -21.68 -8.96 -8.90
C GLY A 96 -20.57 -7.92 -8.70
N THR A 97 -19.87 -8.05 -7.58
CA THR A 97 -18.85 -7.09 -7.12
C THR A 97 -17.67 -6.95 -8.06
N GLU A 98 -17.32 -7.99 -8.82
CA GLU A 98 -16.25 -7.90 -9.82
C GLU A 98 -16.63 -6.99 -10.98
N PHE A 99 -17.86 -7.15 -11.50
CA PHE A 99 -18.38 -6.32 -12.58
C PHE A 99 -18.51 -4.87 -12.12
N GLU A 100 -19.14 -4.64 -10.96
CA GLU A 100 -19.28 -3.32 -10.34
C GLU A 100 -17.90 -2.64 -10.13
N ARG A 101 -16.93 -3.36 -9.53
CA ARG A 101 -15.57 -2.83 -9.28
C ARG A 101 -14.84 -2.50 -10.57
N THR A 102 -14.89 -3.37 -11.56
CA THR A 102 -14.17 -3.19 -12.84
C THR A 102 -14.58 -1.87 -13.49
N PHE A 103 -15.88 -1.63 -13.62
CA PHE A 103 -16.37 -0.40 -14.22
C PHE A 103 -16.17 0.82 -13.33
N THR A 104 -16.28 0.67 -12.00
CA THR A 104 -15.96 1.74 -11.06
C THR A 104 -14.54 2.27 -11.27
N VAL A 105 -13.54 1.38 -11.24
CA VAL A 105 -12.14 1.76 -11.48
C VAL A 105 -11.96 2.29 -12.89
N MET A 106 -12.60 1.69 -13.89
CA MET A 106 -12.53 2.17 -15.26
C MET A 106 -13.06 3.60 -15.42
N PHE A 107 -14.14 3.96 -14.72
CA PHE A 107 -14.63 5.34 -14.70
C PHE A 107 -13.64 6.31 -14.07
N GLU A 108 -13.01 5.94 -12.96
CA GLU A 108 -11.95 6.75 -12.35
C GLU A 108 -10.80 6.99 -13.33
N LEU A 109 -10.36 5.93 -14.03
CA LEU A 109 -9.28 6.01 -15.04
C LEU A 109 -9.67 6.84 -16.27
N LEU A 110 -10.95 6.89 -16.60
CA LEU A 110 -11.50 7.75 -17.65
C LEU A 110 -11.68 9.21 -17.20
N GLY A 111 -11.34 9.54 -15.95
CA GLY A 111 -11.34 10.90 -15.42
C GLY A 111 -12.63 11.30 -14.70
N PHE A 112 -13.58 10.39 -14.51
CA PHE A 112 -14.76 10.67 -13.71
C PHE A 112 -14.43 10.67 -12.22
N LYS A 113 -15.06 11.56 -11.45
CA LYS A 113 -15.10 11.39 -10.00
C LYS A 113 -16.22 10.42 -9.66
N VAL A 114 -15.90 9.38 -8.91
CA VAL A 114 -16.89 8.34 -8.55
C VAL A 114 -17.24 8.46 -7.07
N TYR A 115 -18.53 8.38 -6.78
CA TYR A 115 -19.09 8.42 -5.42
C TYR A 115 -20.02 7.24 -5.20
N GLU A 116 -19.98 6.67 -4.00
CA GLU A 116 -21.03 5.76 -3.55
C GLU A 116 -22.22 6.57 -3.02
N PRO A 117 -23.46 6.09 -3.19
CA PRO A 117 -24.62 6.70 -2.56
C PRO A 117 -24.52 6.63 -1.02
N PRO A 118 -25.12 7.58 -0.28
CA PRO A 118 -25.06 7.62 1.19
C PRO A 118 -25.64 6.38 1.88
N VAL A 119 -26.56 5.70 1.22
CA VAL A 119 -27.10 4.41 1.64
C VAL A 119 -26.82 3.41 0.52
N TYR A 120 -26.21 2.29 0.87
CA TYR A 120 -25.82 1.26 -0.09
C TYR A 120 -27.01 0.78 -0.94
N LYS A 121 -26.84 0.80 -2.27
CA LYS A 121 -27.85 0.40 -3.28
C LYS A 121 -29.20 1.10 -3.13
N ASP A 122 -29.19 2.31 -2.60
CA ASP A 122 -30.40 3.10 -2.40
C ASP A 122 -31.00 3.52 -3.73
N LYS A 123 -32.22 3.02 -3.97
CA LYS A 123 -32.93 3.12 -5.25
C LYS A 123 -32.20 2.44 -6.43
N ASN A 124 -31.52 1.32 -6.17
CA ASN A 124 -30.76 0.57 -7.17
C ASN A 124 -29.67 1.41 -7.86
N ILE A 125 -29.16 2.46 -7.20
CA ILE A 125 -28.00 3.19 -7.70
C ILE A 125 -26.78 2.57 -7.02
N ASP A 126 -25.82 2.11 -7.81
CA ASP A 126 -24.58 1.53 -7.30
C ASP A 126 -23.54 2.63 -7.06
N ILE A 127 -23.36 3.51 -8.05
CA ILE A 127 -22.43 4.63 -7.99
C ILE A 127 -23.02 5.89 -8.64
N ILE A 128 -22.41 7.03 -8.34
CA ILE A 128 -22.69 8.33 -8.94
C ILE A 128 -21.40 8.86 -9.55
N LEU A 129 -21.42 9.16 -10.85
CA LEU A 129 -20.33 9.81 -11.55
C LEU A 129 -20.55 11.32 -11.55
N GLU A 130 -19.50 12.10 -11.27
CA GLU A 130 -19.48 13.54 -11.47
C GLU A 130 -18.52 13.89 -12.60
N LEU A 131 -19.05 14.64 -13.58
CA LEU A 131 -18.32 15.24 -14.68
C LEU A 131 -17.63 16.53 -14.20
N ASP A 132 -16.64 17.02 -14.96
CA ASP A 132 -15.91 18.26 -14.61
C ASP A 132 -16.81 19.49 -14.44
N ASN A 133 -17.93 19.53 -15.15
CA ASN A 133 -18.95 20.59 -15.05
C ASN A 133 -19.91 20.43 -13.85
N LYS A 134 -19.62 19.49 -12.93
CA LYS A 134 -20.44 19.11 -11.77
C LYS A 134 -21.79 18.47 -12.12
N GLU A 135 -22.02 18.11 -13.37
CA GLU A 135 -23.18 17.29 -13.72
C GLU A 135 -22.99 15.87 -13.19
N LYS A 136 -24.07 15.30 -12.65
CA LYS A 136 -24.05 13.97 -12.04
C LYS A 136 -24.79 12.96 -12.91
N ILE A 137 -24.25 11.76 -12.97
CA ILE A 137 -24.83 10.61 -13.65
C ILE A 137 -24.95 9.50 -12.61
N CYS A 138 -26.17 9.00 -12.43
CA CYS A 138 -26.42 7.86 -11.58
C CYS A 138 -26.14 6.58 -12.40
N VAL A 139 -25.47 5.59 -11.83
CA VAL A 139 -25.11 4.35 -12.54
C VAL A 139 -25.58 3.14 -11.76
N ASP A 140 -26.12 2.17 -12.50
CA ASP A 140 -26.51 0.86 -11.99
C ASP A 140 -25.86 -0.23 -12.85
N PHE A 141 -25.40 -1.29 -12.20
CA PHE A 141 -24.74 -2.42 -12.83
C PHE A 141 -25.61 -3.68 -12.72
N LEU A 142 -25.99 -4.22 -13.88
CA LEU A 142 -26.78 -5.44 -13.97
C LEU A 142 -25.98 -6.56 -14.63
N ASP A 143 -25.42 -7.46 -13.83
CA ASP A 143 -24.75 -8.65 -14.37
C ASP A 143 -25.75 -9.69 -14.92
N TYR A 144 -25.22 -10.67 -15.66
CA TYR A 144 -26.00 -11.70 -16.34
C TYR A 144 -26.96 -12.52 -15.46
N THR A 145 -26.67 -12.64 -14.16
CA THR A 145 -27.51 -13.39 -13.22
C THR A 145 -28.76 -12.62 -12.80
N GLN A 146 -28.75 -11.30 -12.98
CA GLN A 146 -29.74 -10.38 -12.42
C GLN A 146 -30.81 -9.95 -13.43
N ARG A 147 -30.76 -10.43 -14.68
CA ARG A 147 -31.72 -10.09 -15.75
C ARG A 147 -33.18 -10.13 -15.32
N LYS A 148 -33.57 -11.11 -14.50
CA LYS A 148 -34.96 -11.29 -14.02
C LYS A 148 -35.45 -10.15 -13.13
N LYS A 149 -34.55 -9.31 -12.58
CA LYS A 149 -34.91 -8.15 -11.77
C LYS A 149 -35.43 -7.00 -12.61
N LEU A 150 -35.09 -6.96 -13.89
CA LEU A 150 -35.39 -5.85 -14.79
C LEU A 150 -36.87 -5.92 -15.22
N ASN A 151 -37.68 -5.08 -14.59
CA ASN A 151 -39.11 -4.93 -14.83
C ASN A 151 -39.50 -3.45 -14.66
N GLU A 152 -40.76 -3.11 -14.94
CA GLU A 152 -41.27 -1.73 -14.86
C GLU A 152 -40.99 -1.08 -13.49
N LYS A 153 -41.11 -1.85 -12.40
CA LYS A 153 -40.81 -1.38 -11.03
C LYS A 153 -39.33 -1.05 -10.86
N TYR A 154 -38.44 -1.83 -11.47
CA TYR A 154 -37.00 -1.59 -11.44
C TYR A 154 -36.66 -0.26 -12.13
N ILE A 155 -37.17 -0.07 -13.35
CA ILE A 155 -36.98 1.15 -14.14
C ILE A 155 -37.49 2.37 -13.36
N LYS A 156 -38.68 2.28 -12.78
CA LYS A 156 -39.23 3.34 -11.93
C LYS A 156 -38.33 3.66 -10.74
N THR A 157 -37.77 2.64 -10.10
CA THR A 157 -36.87 2.80 -8.94
C THR A 157 -35.59 3.54 -9.33
N LEU A 158 -35.00 3.22 -10.49
CA LEU A 158 -33.83 3.94 -11.02
C LEU A 158 -34.13 5.43 -11.26
N LEU A 159 -35.29 5.74 -11.84
CA LEU A 159 -35.72 7.13 -12.06
C LEU A 159 -35.97 7.89 -10.74
N GLU A 160 -36.49 7.22 -9.71
CA GLU A 160 -36.56 7.79 -8.35
C GLU A 160 -35.16 8.09 -7.80
N GLY A 161 -34.18 7.20 -8.02
CA GLY A 161 -32.78 7.41 -7.67
C GLY A 161 -32.17 8.62 -8.37
N LYS A 162 -32.38 8.74 -9.68
CA LYS A 162 -31.99 9.91 -10.49
C LYS A 162 -32.45 11.21 -9.85
N ASN A 163 -33.75 11.30 -9.54
CA ASN A 163 -34.37 12.50 -8.99
C ASN A 163 -33.85 12.80 -7.57
N LYS A 164 -33.73 11.77 -6.73
CA LYS A 164 -33.22 11.89 -5.36
C LYS A 164 -31.81 12.45 -5.31
N TYR A 165 -30.93 12.02 -6.21
CA TYR A 165 -29.53 12.46 -6.25
C TYR A 165 -29.29 13.64 -7.19
N ASN A 166 -30.35 14.22 -7.78
CA ASN A 166 -30.28 15.31 -8.75
C ASN A 166 -29.33 14.99 -9.92
N CYS A 167 -29.34 13.75 -10.39
CA CYS A 167 -28.58 13.29 -11.54
C CYS A 167 -29.25 13.76 -12.84
N LYS A 168 -28.45 14.19 -13.81
CA LYS A 168 -28.92 14.56 -15.15
C LYS A 168 -29.43 13.37 -15.95
N SER A 169 -28.81 12.20 -15.77
CA SER A 169 -29.20 10.95 -16.44
C SER A 169 -28.92 9.75 -15.55
N VAL A 170 -29.48 8.60 -15.93
CA VAL A 170 -29.10 7.28 -15.40
C VAL A 170 -28.41 6.50 -16.50
N TRP A 171 -27.33 5.80 -16.15
CA TRP A 171 -26.70 4.79 -16.99
C TRP A 171 -26.97 3.40 -16.40
N LEU A 172 -27.57 2.53 -17.20
CA LEU A 172 -27.71 1.12 -16.87
C LEU A 172 -26.68 0.34 -17.67
N ILE A 173 -25.77 -0.35 -16.98
CA ILE A 173 -24.66 -1.07 -17.61
C ILE A 173 -24.84 -2.56 -17.39
N THR A 174 -24.87 -3.33 -18.48
CA THR A 174 -25.07 -4.78 -18.41
C THR A 174 -24.20 -5.53 -19.40
N ASN A 175 -23.66 -6.68 -18.97
CA ASN A 175 -22.82 -7.54 -19.81
C ASN A 175 -23.60 -8.54 -20.67
N ARG A 176 -24.93 -8.35 -20.81
CA ARG A 176 -25.80 -9.19 -21.64
C ARG A 176 -26.71 -8.34 -22.52
N PHE A 177 -27.37 -9.01 -23.46
CA PHE A 177 -28.47 -8.46 -24.22
C PHE A 177 -29.77 -8.60 -23.44
N LEU A 178 -30.58 -7.54 -23.46
CA LEU A 178 -31.91 -7.49 -22.89
C LEU A 178 -32.95 -8.00 -23.90
N ASP A 179 -34.17 -8.21 -23.42
CA ASP A 179 -35.31 -8.51 -24.28
C ASP A 179 -35.81 -7.24 -24.96
N ASP A 180 -36.19 -7.32 -26.23
CA ASP A 180 -36.69 -6.18 -27.03
C ASP A 180 -37.76 -5.34 -26.31
N LYS A 181 -38.65 -6.00 -25.55
CA LYS A 181 -39.71 -5.32 -24.78
C LYS A 181 -39.15 -4.43 -23.67
N ILE A 182 -38.14 -4.92 -22.95
CA ILE A 182 -37.50 -4.19 -21.86
C ILE A 182 -36.64 -3.08 -22.44
N GLU A 183 -35.93 -3.35 -23.54
CA GLU A 183 -35.16 -2.35 -24.26
C GLU A 183 -36.06 -1.19 -24.71
N GLU A 184 -37.23 -1.48 -25.28
CA GLU A 184 -38.22 -0.48 -25.68
C GLU A 184 -38.72 0.36 -24.50
N GLU A 185 -38.94 -0.26 -23.33
CA GLU A 185 -39.34 0.45 -22.11
C GLU A 185 -38.23 1.39 -21.61
N ILE A 186 -36.98 0.92 -21.63
CA ILE A 186 -35.82 1.72 -21.26
C ILE A 186 -35.63 2.88 -22.24
N TYR A 187 -35.75 2.67 -23.56
CA TYR A 187 -35.63 3.74 -24.55
C TYR A 187 -36.72 4.81 -24.43
N LYS A 188 -37.92 4.44 -23.97
CA LYS A 188 -38.99 5.39 -23.68
C LYS A 188 -38.73 6.17 -22.39
N SER A 189 -37.80 5.72 -21.57
CA SER A 189 -37.39 6.35 -20.31
C SER A 189 -36.10 7.16 -20.48
N ASP A 190 -35.79 8.00 -19.49
CA ASP A 190 -34.59 8.84 -19.49
C ASP A 190 -33.37 8.10 -18.90
N ILE A 191 -33.13 6.90 -19.43
CA ILE A 191 -32.06 5.96 -19.03
C ILE A 191 -31.23 5.62 -20.26
N ASN A 192 -29.92 5.79 -20.16
CA ASN A 192 -28.98 5.36 -21.20
C ASN A 192 -28.56 3.91 -20.92
N LEU A 193 -28.78 3.03 -21.89
CA LEU A 193 -28.45 1.62 -21.78
C LEU A 193 -27.08 1.33 -22.44
N PHE A 194 -26.20 0.67 -21.68
CA PHE A 194 -24.95 0.13 -22.17
C PHE A 194 -24.96 -1.40 -22.03
N GLU A 195 -25.40 -2.08 -23.09
CA GLU A 195 -25.31 -3.52 -23.16
C GLU A 195 -23.92 -3.97 -23.61
N PHE A 196 -23.75 -5.29 -23.75
CA PHE A 196 -22.50 -5.92 -24.14
C PHE A 196 -21.80 -5.25 -25.34
N ASN A 197 -22.52 -4.97 -26.42
CA ASN A 197 -21.92 -4.38 -27.63
C ASN A 197 -21.48 -2.93 -27.40
N GLN A 198 -22.26 -2.16 -26.64
CA GLN A 198 -21.95 -0.78 -26.28
C GLN A 198 -20.76 -0.75 -25.33
N ILE A 199 -20.68 -1.68 -24.37
CA ILE A 199 -19.51 -1.85 -23.51
C ILE A 199 -18.25 -2.06 -24.35
N VAL A 200 -18.27 -3.06 -25.23
CA VAL A 200 -17.13 -3.40 -26.09
C VAL A 200 -16.72 -2.25 -27.00
N ARG A 201 -17.68 -1.42 -27.41
CA ARG A 201 -17.45 -0.28 -28.33
C ARG A 201 -16.90 0.95 -27.63
N PHE A 202 -17.44 1.31 -26.47
CA PHE A 202 -17.19 2.60 -25.83
C PHE A 202 -16.17 2.52 -24.70
N PHE A 203 -16.01 1.36 -24.07
CA PHE A 203 -15.15 1.19 -22.91
C PHE A 203 -13.86 0.47 -23.28
N PRO A 204 -12.73 0.82 -22.64
CA PRO A 204 -11.53 0.02 -22.72
C PRO A 204 -11.76 -1.38 -22.13
N SER A 205 -10.90 -2.32 -22.50
CA SER A 205 -10.87 -3.67 -21.94
C SER A 205 -10.58 -3.66 -20.43
N TYR A 206 -11.09 -4.65 -19.71
CA TYR A 206 -10.81 -4.83 -18.28
C TYR A 206 -9.32 -4.98 -17.98
N ARG A 207 -8.51 -5.40 -18.94
CA ARG A 207 -7.05 -5.46 -18.82
C ARG A 207 -6.42 -4.11 -18.45
N LEU A 208 -7.07 -3.00 -18.80
CA LEU A 208 -6.68 -1.67 -18.32
C LEU A 208 -6.69 -1.59 -16.79
N VAL A 209 -7.75 -2.13 -16.17
CA VAL A 209 -7.95 -2.15 -14.72
C VAL A 209 -6.94 -3.08 -14.06
N ASP A 210 -6.72 -4.27 -14.64
CA ASP A 210 -5.73 -5.21 -14.12
C ASP A 210 -4.31 -4.63 -14.14
N GLU A 211 -3.87 -4.10 -15.30
CA GLU A 211 -2.54 -3.50 -15.42
C GLU A 211 -2.39 -2.27 -14.51
N TYR A 212 -3.46 -1.49 -14.31
CA TYR A 212 -3.48 -0.38 -13.35
C TYR A 212 -3.32 -0.86 -11.90
N ASP A 213 -4.10 -1.86 -11.48
CA ASP A 213 -4.08 -2.38 -10.11
C ASP A 213 -2.76 -3.07 -9.78
N GLU A 214 -2.19 -3.80 -10.74
CA GLU A 214 -0.85 -4.38 -10.60
C GLU A 214 0.22 -3.30 -10.38
N ASN A 215 0.20 -2.24 -11.20
CA ASN A 215 1.13 -1.12 -11.07
C ASN A 215 0.97 -0.38 -9.75
N ARG A 216 -0.27 -0.18 -9.31
CA ARG A 216 -0.59 0.43 -8.02
C ARG A 216 -0.06 -0.36 -6.85
N THR A 217 -0.25 -1.68 -6.92
CA THR A 217 0.25 -2.59 -5.89
C THR A 217 1.77 -2.58 -5.86
N LYS A 218 2.43 -2.64 -7.03
CA LYS A 218 3.90 -2.53 -7.12
C LYS A 218 4.42 -1.23 -6.52
N PHE A 219 3.85 -0.09 -6.92
CA PHE A 219 4.24 1.22 -6.40
C PHE A 219 4.09 1.30 -4.88
N HIS A 220 2.93 0.88 -4.35
CA HIS A 220 2.68 0.90 -2.91
C HIS A 220 3.65 0.00 -2.13
N ASN A 221 3.96 -1.19 -2.66
CA ASN A 221 4.95 -2.08 -2.05
C ASN A 221 6.35 -1.44 -2.02
N PHE A 222 6.76 -0.79 -3.11
CA PHE A 222 8.03 -0.07 -3.14
C PHE A 222 8.05 1.11 -2.16
N GLU A 223 6.93 1.84 -2.05
CA GLU A 223 6.79 2.95 -1.10
C GLU A 223 6.96 2.49 0.36
N ILE A 224 6.32 1.38 0.74
CA ILE A 224 6.46 0.80 2.09
C ILE A 224 7.92 0.40 2.33
N LEU A 225 8.51 -0.36 1.41
CA LEU A 225 9.89 -0.82 1.54
C LEU A 225 10.89 0.34 1.57
N HIS A 226 10.61 1.42 0.85
CA HIS A 226 11.43 2.62 0.84
C HIS A 226 11.41 3.28 2.22
N LYS A 227 10.22 3.51 2.79
CA LYS A 227 10.05 4.09 4.14
C LYS A 227 10.77 3.26 5.20
N GLU A 228 10.56 1.93 5.20
CA GLU A 228 11.25 1.03 6.14
C GLU A 228 12.77 1.09 5.97
N THR A 229 13.26 1.20 4.74
CA THR A 229 14.69 1.29 4.45
C THR A 229 15.28 2.64 4.89
N GLU A 230 14.56 3.75 4.70
CA GLU A 230 14.95 5.08 5.21
C GLU A 230 14.99 5.10 6.74
N ASP A 231 14.03 4.45 7.40
CA ASP A 231 14.02 4.32 8.86
C ASP A 231 15.27 3.56 9.36
N GLU A 232 15.74 2.54 8.65
CA GLU A 232 17.01 1.87 8.98
C GLU A 232 18.21 2.81 8.83
N VAL A 233 18.23 3.68 7.81
CA VAL A 233 19.28 4.70 7.65
C VAL A 233 19.31 5.63 8.87
N ILE A 234 18.15 6.16 9.27
CA ILE A 234 18.02 7.04 10.45
C ILE A 234 18.46 6.32 11.72
N ARG A 235 18.08 5.05 11.87
CA ARG A 235 18.48 4.24 13.02
C ARG A 235 19.99 4.05 13.10
N ARG A 236 20.66 3.77 11.97
CA ARG A 236 22.13 3.65 11.92
C ARG A 236 22.82 4.98 12.21
N GLU A 237 22.28 6.09 11.72
CA GLU A 237 22.78 7.43 12.06
C GLU A 237 22.73 7.70 13.56
N THR A 238 21.61 7.35 14.20
CA THR A 238 21.43 7.51 15.65
C THR A 238 22.46 6.69 16.43
N TRP A 239 22.66 5.41 16.08
CA TRP A 239 23.65 4.57 16.76
C TRP A 239 25.09 5.01 16.54
N ILE A 240 25.42 5.49 15.34
CA ILE A 240 26.74 6.07 15.06
C ILE A 240 26.97 7.27 15.97
N LYS A 241 25.99 8.18 16.09
CA LYS A 241 26.08 9.36 16.94
C LYS A 241 26.25 8.98 18.42
N GLU A 242 25.48 8.02 18.93
CA GLU A 242 25.63 7.53 20.31
C GLU A 242 27.02 6.94 20.57
N ILE A 243 27.59 6.22 19.59
CA ILE A 243 28.96 5.69 19.70
C ILE A 243 29.98 6.83 19.71
N GLU A 244 29.83 7.82 18.85
CA GLU A 244 30.72 8.98 18.78
C GLU A 244 30.70 9.78 20.09
N GLU A 245 29.52 10.01 20.67
CA GLU A 245 29.36 10.64 21.98
C GLU A 245 30.08 9.84 23.09
N LYS A 246 29.89 8.51 23.13
CA LYS A 246 30.59 7.64 24.10
C LYS A 246 32.11 7.68 23.93
N LEU A 247 32.60 7.67 22.69
CA LEU A 247 34.03 7.77 22.39
C LEU A 247 34.60 9.13 22.84
N GLU A 248 33.85 10.22 22.66
CA GLU A 248 34.23 11.54 23.17
C GLU A 248 34.27 11.59 24.70
N GLU A 249 33.28 11.02 25.39
CA GLU A 249 33.27 10.96 26.85
C GLU A 249 34.49 10.21 27.41
N ILE A 250 34.86 9.08 26.78
CA ILE A 250 36.05 8.32 27.15
C ILE A 250 37.31 9.17 26.96
N LYS A 251 37.44 9.87 25.83
CA LYS A 251 38.57 10.78 25.58
C LYS A 251 38.65 11.89 26.63
N ARG A 252 37.52 12.53 26.95
CA ARG A 252 37.45 13.60 27.97
C ARG A 252 37.82 13.09 29.37
N LYS A 253 37.38 11.87 29.73
CA LYS A 253 37.78 11.25 31.01
C LYS A 253 39.30 11.01 31.03
N ASN A 254 39.86 10.41 29.98
CA ASN A 254 41.30 10.14 29.92
C ASN A 254 42.17 11.42 29.96
N GLN A 255 41.69 12.54 29.41
CA GLN A 255 42.37 13.84 29.51
C GLN A 255 42.30 14.49 30.91
N LYS A 256 41.32 14.13 31.75
CA LYS A 256 41.22 14.65 33.12
C LYS A 256 42.06 13.88 34.14
N PHE A 257 42.53 12.68 33.80
CA PHE A 257 43.31 11.79 34.67
C PHE A 257 44.78 11.67 34.27
N ASN A 258 45.20 12.36 33.19
CA ASN A 258 46.58 12.60 32.80
C ASN A 258 46.96 14.04 33.14
#